data_AF-A0A661EWL1-F1
#
_entry.id   AF-A0A661EWL1-F1
#
_cell.length_a   1.000
_cell.length_b   1.000
_cell.length_c   1.000
_cell.angle_alpha   90.00
_cell.angle_beta   90.00
_cell.angle_gamma   90.00
#
_symmetry.space_group_name_H-M   'P 1'
#
loop_
_entity.id
_entity.type
_entity.pdbx_description
1 polymer ?
#
loop_
_entity_poly.entity_id
_entity_poly.type
_entity_poly.pdbx_seq_one_letter_code
_entity_poly.pdbx_strand_id
1 'polypeptide(L)' 'MALSIIIPVLNEAESIVATVELLQTFRQGGCQLIVVDGGSRDGTVQLAEPYVDKLLTSK' A
#
# COMPACT_ATOMS: atom_id res chain seq x y z
N MET A 1 -3.03 9.21 19.64
CA MET A 1 -3.22 9.86 18.32
C MET A 1 -2.98 8.80 17.27
N ALA A 2 -3.87 8.66 16.28
CA ALA A 2 -3.74 7.62 15.23
C ALA A 2 -3.24 8.27 13.94
N LEU A 3 -2.22 7.66 13.31
CA LEU A 3 -1.66 8.08 12.02
C LEU A 3 -2.07 7.08 10.94
N SER A 4 -2.49 7.60 9.79
CA SER A 4 -2.77 6.79 8.61
C SER A 4 -1.90 7.27 7.45
N ILE A 5 -1.25 6.34 6.77
CA ILE A 5 -0.44 6.57 5.57
C ILE A 5 -1.23 6.03 4.38
N ILE A 6 -1.56 6.91 3.44
CA ILE A 6 -2.37 6.58 2.26
C ILE A 6 -1.47 6.70 1.03
N ILE A 7 -1.38 5.63 0.25
CA ILE A 7 -0.52 5.53 -0.94
C ILE A 7 -1.41 5.27 -2.16
N PRO A 8 -1.65 6.29 -2.99
CA PRO A 8 -2.21 6.09 -4.32
C PRO A 8 -1.21 5.35 -5.21
N VAL A 9 -1.64 4.34 -5.95
CA VAL A 9 -0.78 3.53 -6.83
C VAL A 9 -1.45 3.31 -8.19
N LEU A 10 -0.65 3.19 -9.25
CA LEU A 10 -1.11 2.80 -10.59
C LEU A 10 0.03 2.17 -11.39
N ASN A 11 -0.02 0.85 -11.60
CA ASN A 11 0.98 0.06 -12.31
C ASN A 11 2.42 0.26 -11.79
N GLU A 12 2.61 0.00 -10.49
CA GLU A 12 3.87 0.14 -9.77
C GLU A 12 4.45 -1.22 -9.30
N ALA A 13 4.17 -2.32 -10.00
CA ALA A 13 4.57 -3.66 -9.55
C ALA A 13 6.08 -3.80 -9.28
N GLU A 14 6.92 -3.04 -10.00
CA GLU A 14 8.38 -3.07 -9.84
C GLU A 14 8.86 -2.41 -8.55
N SER A 15 8.13 -1.43 -8.01
CA SER A 15 8.55 -0.63 -6.85
C SER A 15 7.70 -0.82 -5.61
N ILE A 16 6.46 -1.32 -5.76
CA ILE A 16 5.47 -1.29 -4.68
C ILE A 16 5.94 -2.04 -3.43
N VAL A 17 6.56 -3.20 -3.58
CA VAL A 17 7.05 -4.02 -2.47
C VAL A 17 8.11 -3.28 -1.66
N ALA A 18 9.12 -2.71 -2.33
CA ALA A 18 10.18 -1.96 -1.66
C ALA A 18 9.62 -0.75 -0.90
N THR A 19 8.61 -0.08 -1.46
CA THR A 19 7.94 1.05 -0.82
C THR A 19 7.18 0.61 0.44
N VAL A 20 6.32 -0.41 0.36
CA VAL A 20 5.50 -0.84 1.51
C VAL A 20 6.31 -1.53 2.60
N GLU A 21 7.43 -2.17 2.24
CA GLU A 21 8.37 -2.78 3.21
C GLU A 21 9.01 -1.74 4.12
N LEU A 22 9.45 -0.60 3.57
CA LEU A 22 10.03 0.50 4.35
C LEU A 22 9.04 1.11 5.37
N LEU A 23 7.73 0.93 5.13
CA LEU A 23 6.68 1.46 5.99
C LEU A 23 6.24 0.50 7.10
N GLN A 24 6.76 -0.75 7.11
CA GLN A 24 6.35 -1.73 8.12
C GLN A 24 6.71 -1.33 9.54
N THR A 25 7.82 -0.62 9.75
CA THR A 25 8.20 -0.10 11.08
C THR A 25 7.13 0.86 11.64
N PHE A 26 6.55 1.70 10.80
CA PHE A 26 5.47 2.61 11.20
C PHE A 26 4.17 1.85 11.46
N ARG A 27 3.87 0.85 10.61
CA ARG A 27 2.70 -0.01 10.78
C ARG A 27 2.75 -0.80 12.09
N GLN A 28 3.90 -1.40 12.40
CA GLN A 28 4.15 -2.06 13.69
C GLN A 28 4.08 -1.08 14.87
N GLY A 29 4.42 0.19 14.66
CA GLY A 29 4.24 1.28 15.62
C GLY A 29 2.79 1.74 15.81
N GLY A 30 1.81 1.08 15.17
CA GLY A 30 0.38 1.38 15.30
C GLY A 30 -0.18 2.34 14.25
N CYS A 31 0.60 2.67 13.20
CA CYS A 31 0.06 3.41 12.05
C CYS A 31 -0.77 2.48 11.16
N GLN A 32 -1.78 3.04 10.49
CA GLN A 32 -2.52 2.31 9.46
C GLN A 32 -1.90 2.57 8.08
N LEU A 33 -1.62 1.52 7.32
CA LEU A 33 -1.15 1.62 5.95
C LEU A 33 -2.28 1.26 4.96
N ILE A 34 -2.63 2.19 4.09
CA ILE A 34 -3.72 2.06 3.13
C ILE A 34 -3.18 2.29 1.72
N VAL A 35 -3.38 1.33 0.83
CA VAL A 35 -3.12 1.49 -0.61
C VAL A 35 -4.43 1.79 -1.34
N VAL A 36 -4.39 2.74 -2.26
CA VAL A 36 -5.53 3.10 -3.11
C VAL A 36 -5.11 2.92 -4.56
N ASP A 37 -5.58 1.85 -5.18
CA ASP A 37 -5.27 1.50 -6.56
C ASP A 37 -6.13 2.27 -7.58
N GLY A 38 -5.48 2.82 -8.61
CA GLY A 38 -6.10 3.53 -9.72
C GLY A 38 -6.52 2.64 -10.89
N GLY A 39 -6.57 1.32 -10.73
CA GLY A 39 -6.86 0.35 -11.78
C GLY A 39 -5.62 -0.32 -12.37
N SER A 40 -4.69 -0.73 -11.53
CA SER A 40 -3.47 -1.43 -11.97
C SER A 40 -3.78 -2.76 -12.66
N ARG A 41 -2.95 -3.13 -13.62
CA ARG A 41 -3.07 -4.38 -14.42
C ARG A 41 -1.79 -5.21 -14.44
N ASP A 42 -0.77 -4.77 -13.73
CA ASP A 42 0.59 -5.31 -13.75
C ASP A 42 0.93 -6.19 -12.53
N GLY A 43 -0.04 -6.40 -11.62
CA GLY A 43 0.19 -7.15 -10.39
C GLY A 43 0.44 -6.29 -9.14
N THR A 44 0.44 -4.95 -9.26
CA THR A 44 0.69 -4.02 -8.14
C THR A 44 -0.12 -4.35 -6.89
N VAL A 45 -1.42 -4.60 -7.06
CA VAL A 45 -2.37 -4.87 -5.97
C VAL A 45 -2.00 -6.15 -5.23
N GLN A 46 -1.72 -7.22 -5.96
CA GLN A 46 -1.38 -8.54 -5.41
C GLN A 46 -0.06 -8.49 -4.65
N LEU A 47 0.90 -7.70 -5.13
CA LEU A 47 2.19 -7.51 -4.47
C LEU A 47 2.07 -6.66 -3.19
N ALA A 48 1.17 -5.68 -3.15
CA ALA A 48 0.98 -4.81 -1.99
C ALA A 48 0.17 -5.45 -0.85
N GLU A 49 -0.80 -6.32 -1.18
CA GLU A 49 -1.80 -6.87 -0.26
C GLU A 49 -1.23 -7.42 1.07
N PRO A 50 -0.12 -8.18 1.10
CA PRO A 50 0.41 -8.73 2.36
C PRO A 50 0.94 -7.68 3.34
N TYR A 51 1.26 -6.48 2.84
CA TYR A 51 2.01 -5.46 3.58
C TYR A 51 1.12 -4.33 4.12
N VAL A 52 -0.15 -4.29 3.72
CA VAL A 52 -1.06 -3.16 3.99
C VAL A 52 -2.23 -3.59 4.86
N ASP A 53 -2.84 -2.64 5.56
CA ASP A 53 -4.05 -2.91 6.36
C ASP A 53 -5.32 -2.84 5.52
N LYS A 54 -5.30 -1.99 4.48
CA LYS A 54 -6.42 -1.84 3.56
C LYS A 54 -5.91 -1.62 2.15
N LEU A 55 -6.61 -2.22 1.20
CA LEU A 55 -6.46 -1.97 -0.21
C LEU A 55 -7.82 -1.52 -0.76
N LEU A 56 -7.84 -0.35 -1.38
CA LEU A 56 -9.03 0.27 -1.96
C LEU A 56 -8.79 0.50 -3.45
N THR A 57 -9.86 0.67 -4.22
CA THR A 57 -9.76 1.05 -5.64
C THR A 57 -10.52 2.36 -5.85
N SER A 58 -9.92 3.34 -6.53
CA SER A 58 -10.62 4.55 -6.96
C SER A 58 -11.38 4.25 -8.25
N LYS A 59 -12.69 4.01 -8.16
CA LYS A 59 -13.56 3.92 -9.33
C LYS A 59 -13.70 5.27 -10.04
#